data_AF-A0A8H5E4E5-F1
#
_entry.id   AF-A0A8H5E4E5-F1
#
_cell.length_a   1.000
_cell.length_b   1.000
_cell.length_c   1.000
_cell.angle_alpha   90.00
_cell.angle_beta   90.00
_cell.angle_gamma   90.00
#
_symmetry.space_group_name_H-M   'P 1'
#
loop_
_entity.id
_entity.type
_entity.pdbx_description
1 polymer ?
#
loop_
_entity_poly.entity_id
_entity_poly.type
_entity_poly.pdbx_seq_one_letter_code
_entity_poly.pdbx_strand_id
1 'polypeptide(L)'
;MSEKTKAAFFDYPEASAAAPPPFNQAVPDAGPSTFQSRFASITRHGLDRIRLVNLSEVEIAAMHEIVRTYWERGIDKVYPQEASREFKLGGYAWGYDPNGNEQAMMLTLRILEGMHGLGWMIYSPIEVTKRVSTKDALIFRKVNHIPPPCEWLNVSFHAGDKLKILNFPPTDLVNDIMATFMADIQRHEVTPDRAKVKFKGYPWRPLESDGAETQLKLLALLEIFERHGFTLYARTSARFADETSESNVLVFQRRRDWVAGKFLYDQI
;
A
#
# COMPACT_ATOMS: atom_id res chain seq x y z
N MET A 1 -32.31 -33.35 -37.40
CA MET A 1 -30.99 -32.69 -37.35
C MET A 1 -30.91 -31.90 -36.07
N SER A 2 -30.08 -32.34 -35.13
CA SER A 2 -29.54 -31.51 -34.06
C SER A 2 -28.30 -32.22 -33.54
N GLU A 3 -27.15 -31.82 -34.07
CA GLU A 3 -25.83 -32.24 -33.59
C GLU A 3 -25.66 -31.71 -32.17
N LYS A 4 -25.54 -32.60 -31.19
CA LYS A 4 -25.00 -32.24 -29.89
C LYS A 4 -23.48 -32.35 -29.96
N THR A 5 -22.85 -31.19 -30.14
CA THR A 5 -21.41 -30.99 -30.04
C THR A 5 -20.90 -31.52 -28.71
N LYS A 6 -20.10 -32.59 -28.75
CA LYS A 6 -19.39 -33.13 -27.58
C LYS A 6 -18.25 -32.16 -27.26
N ALA A 7 -18.37 -31.42 -26.17
CA ALA A 7 -17.30 -30.54 -25.70
C ALA A 7 -16.04 -31.37 -25.45
N ALA A 8 -14.91 -30.95 -26.05
CA ALA A 8 -13.60 -31.52 -25.80
C ALA A 8 -13.19 -31.16 -24.36
N PHE A 9 -13.45 -32.05 -23.42
CA PHE A 9 -12.80 -32.00 -22.12
C PHE A 9 -11.33 -32.38 -22.34
N PHE A 10 -10.41 -31.50 -21.94
CA PHE A 10 -9.01 -31.85 -21.82
C PHE A 10 -8.89 -32.94 -20.75
N ASP A 11 -8.42 -34.13 -21.15
CA ASP A 11 -8.00 -35.17 -20.22
C ASP A 11 -6.76 -34.66 -19.47
N TYR A 12 -6.98 -34.04 -18.31
CA TYR A 12 -5.89 -33.79 -17.38
C TYR A 12 -5.52 -35.13 -16.73
N PRO A 13 -4.24 -35.55 -16.78
CA PRO A 13 -3.82 -36.73 -16.05
C PRO A 13 -4.14 -36.55 -14.57
N GLU A 14 -4.62 -37.62 -13.95
CA GLU A 14 -5.02 -37.66 -12.55
C GLU A 14 -3.87 -37.13 -11.67
N ALA A 15 -4.16 -36.10 -10.87
CA ALA A 15 -3.14 -35.41 -10.10
C ALA A 15 -2.45 -36.39 -9.14
N SER A 16 -1.13 -36.49 -9.24
CA SER A 16 -0.31 -37.26 -8.30
C SER A 16 -0.62 -36.81 -6.87
N ALA A 17 -0.86 -37.75 -5.96
CA ALA A 17 -1.14 -37.50 -4.55
C ALA A 17 0.07 -36.97 -3.75
N ALA A 18 1.23 -36.85 -4.39
CA ALA A 18 2.42 -36.27 -3.77
C ALA A 18 2.31 -34.73 -3.71
N ALA A 19 2.67 -34.15 -2.57
CA ALA A 19 2.76 -32.69 -2.44
C ALA A 19 3.75 -32.15 -3.50
N PRO A 20 3.42 -31.05 -4.20
CA PRO A 20 4.33 -30.47 -5.18
C PRO A 20 5.64 -30.06 -4.50
N PRO A 21 6.78 -30.20 -5.19
CA PRO A 21 8.07 -29.77 -4.67
C PRO A 21 8.04 -28.27 -4.34
N PRO A 22 8.80 -27.81 -3.32
CA PRO A 22 8.92 -26.38 -3.05
C PRO A 22 9.48 -25.64 -4.27
N PHE A 23 9.06 -24.38 -4.44
CA PHE A 23 9.30 -23.61 -5.67
C PHE A 23 10.78 -23.58 -6.09
N ASN A 24 11.70 -23.45 -5.14
CA ASN A 24 13.14 -23.46 -5.37
C ASN A 24 13.68 -24.77 -5.99
N GLN A 25 12.95 -25.87 -5.87
CA GLN A 25 13.27 -27.16 -6.49
C GLN A 25 12.49 -27.41 -7.79
N ALA A 26 11.47 -26.60 -8.07
CA ALA A 26 10.59 -26.74 -9.23
C ALA A 26 10.99 -25.84 -10.42
N VAL A 27 11.81 -24.82 -10.19
CA VAL A 27 12.26 -23.91 -11.26
C VAL A 27 13.48 -24.52 -11.96
N PRO A 28 13.39 -24.85 -13.26
CA PRO A 28 14.57 -25.28 -14.01
C PRO A 28 15.57 -24.12 -14.12
N ASP A 29 16.86 -24.45 -14.13
CA ASP A 29 17.95 -23.51 -14.36
C ASP A 29 17.81 -22.91 -15.77
N ALA A 30 17.02 -21.84 -15.88
CA ALA A 30 16.82 -21.12 -17.12
C ALA A 30 18.17 -20.46 -17.45
N GLY A 31 18.76 -20.82 -18.58
CA GLY A 31 20.02 -20.24 -19.07
C GLY A 31 19.98 -18.70 -19.11
N PRO A 32 21.12 -18.03 -19.36
CA PRO A 32 21.24 -16.58 -19.20
C PRO A 32 20.23 -15.83 -20.08
N SER A 33 19.17 -15.32 -19.44
CA SER A 33 18.21 -14.41 -20.07
C SER A 33 18.79 -13.01 -20.07
N THR A 34 18.74 -12.34 -21.23
CA THR A 34 19.12 -10.93 -21.38
C THR A 34 18.09 -9.97 -20.77
N PHE A 35 16.89 -10.46 -20.44
CA PHE A 35 15.84 -9.71 -19.76
C PHE A 35 15.52 -10.35 -18.42
N GLN A 36 15.97 -9.73 -17.32
CA GLN A 36 15.66 -10.20 -15.97
C GLN A 36 14.98 -9.08 -15.18
N SER A 37 13.66 -9.05 -15.22
CA SER A 37 12.90 -8.25 -14.26
C SER A 37 13.03 -8.88 -12.88
N ARG A 38 13.61 -8.14 -11.94
CA ARG A 38 13.71 -8.56 -10.54
C ARG A 38 12.52 -8.04 -9.77
N PHE A 39 11.91 -8.91 -8.98
CA PHE A 39 10.77 -8.57 -8.13
C PHE A 39 11.09 -8.87 -6.67
N ALA A 40 10.62 -8.02 -5.77
CA ALA A 40 10.69 -8.24 -4.34
C ALA A 40 9.30 -8.04 -3.73
N SER A 41 9.08 -8.58 -2.54
CA SER A 41 7.85 -8.31 -1.81
C SER A 41 8.11 -7.96 -0.35
N ILE A 42 7.25 -7.08 0.15
CA ILE A 42 7.14 -6.76 1.56
C ILE A 42 5.72 -7.07 2.00
N THR A 43 5.56 -7.91 3.00
CA THR A 43 4.26 -8.36 3.49
C THR A 43 4.12 -8.03 4.96
N ARG A 44 2.96 -7.48 5.35
CA ARG A 44 2.60 -7.29 6.76
C ARG A 44 2.00 -8.61 7.25
N HIS A 45 2.64 -9.23 8.21
CA HIS A 45 2.31 -10.59 8.65
C HIS A 45 1.89 -10.60 10.13
N GLY A 46 0.79 -11.28 10.43
CA GLY A 46 0.18 -11.28 11.75
C GLY A 46 -0.22 -9.87 12.20
N LEU A 47 0.06 -9.57 13.47
CA LEU A 47 -0.23 -8.27 14.08
C LEU A 47 1.01 -7.39 14.22
N ASP A 48 2.20 -7.95 14.00
CA ASP A 48 3.46 -7.36 14.45
C ASP A 48 4.68 -7.79 13.63
N ARG A 49 4.51 -8.38 12.44
CA ARG A 49 5.64 -8.81 11.61
C ARG A 49 5.69 -8.15 10.25
N ILE A 50 6.89 -7.96 9.74
CA ILE A 50 7.18 -7.55 8.36
C ILE A 50 8.02 -8.65 7.74
N ARG A 51 7.56 -9.23 6.64
CA ARG A 51 8.31 -10.22 5.86
C ARG A 51 8.84 -9.59 4.59
N LEU A 52 10.12 -9.80 4.33
CA LEU A 52 10.86 -9.33 3.18
C LEU A 52 11.28 -10.54 2.33
N VAL A 53 10.96 -10.54 1.04
CA VAL A 53 11.28 -11.63 0.12
C VAL A 53 12.05 -11.07 -1.08
N ASN A 54 13.11 -11.79 -1.48
CA ASN A 54 13.95 -11.47 -2.64
C ASN A 54 14.61 -10.07 -2.60
N LEU A 55 15.02 -9.63 -1.41
CA LEU A 55 15.88 -8.46 -1.20
C LEU A 55 17.30 -8.90 -0.85
N SER A 56 18.29 -8.14 -1.28
CA SER A 56 19.70 -8.32 -0.87
C SER A 56 19.93 -7.91 0.58
N GLU A 57 21.04 -8.34 1.19
CA GLU A 57 21.37 -7.98 2.58
C GLU A 57 21.53 -6.46 2.79
N VAL A 58 21.99 -5.72 1.78
CA VAL A 58 22.07 -4.24 1.81
C VAL A 58 20.66 -3.63 1.88
N GLU A 59 19.73 -4.14 1.07
CA GLU A 59 18.34 -3.68 1.04
C GLU A 59 17.60 -4.07 2.33
N ILE A 60 17.88 -5.26 2.88
CA ILE A 60 17.37 -5.71 4.18
C ILE A 60 17.88 -4.81 5.31
N ALA A 61 19.16 -4.45 5.32
CA ALA A 61 19.74 -3.54 6.30
C ALA A 61 19.09 -2.15 6.24
N ALA A 62 18.83 -1.63 5.03
CA ALA A 62 18.11 -0.38 4.85
C ALA A 62 16.67 -0.45 5.40
N MET A 63 15.94 -1.54 5.15
CA MET A 63 14.60 -1.75 5.71
C MET A 63 14.64 -1.86 7.24
N HIS A 64 15.67 -2.52 7.80
CA HIS A 64 15.85 -2.62 9.24
C HIS A 64 16.02 -1.24 9.88
N GLU A 65 16.81 -0.35 9.26
CA GLU A 65 17.04 1.01 9.76
C GLU A 65 15.77 1.87 9.69
N ILE A 66 14.99 1.77 8.61
CA ILE A 66 13.69 2.44 8.48
C ILE A 66 12.76 2.01 9.62
N VAL A 67 12.66 0.71 9.89
CA VAL A 67 11.81 0.20 10.96
C VAL A 67 12.29 0.70 12.32
N ARG A 68 13.59 0.67 12.63
CA ARG A 68 14.13 1.21 13.89
C ARG A 68 13.85 2.70 14.06
N THR A 69 13.91 3.47 12.97
CA THR A 69 13.72 4.92 13.00
C THR A 69 12.26 5.32 13.18
N TYR A 70 11.35 4.63 12.50
CA TYR A 70 9.94 5.06 12.39
C TYR A 70 8.96 4.21 13.21
N TRP A 71 9.44 3.17 13.88
CA TRP A 71 8.67 2.42 14.86
C TRP A 71 9.36 2.53 16.22
N GLU A 72 8.79 3.33 17.12
CA GLU A 72 9.39 3.67 18.42
C GLU A 72 9.65 2.44 19.30
N ARG A 73 8.81 1.41 19.17
CA ARG A 73 8.97 0.15 19.89
C ARG A 73 10.04 -0.77 19.27
N GLY A 74 10.56 -0.42 18.10
CA GLY A 74 11.67 -1.09 17.44
C GLY A 74 11.39 -2.53 17.00
N ILE A 75 12.47 -3.24 16.70
CA ILE A 75 12.46 -4.65 16.29
C ILE A 75 12.81 -5.49 17.51
N ASP A 76 11.89 -6.36 17.93
CA ASP A 76 12.09 -7.33 19.01
C ASP A 76 13.00 -8.48 18.55
N LYS A 77 12.77 -8.99 17.33
CA LYS A 77 13.48 -10.15 16.82
C LYS A 77 13.55 -10.15 15.30
N VAL A 78 14.65 -10.65 14.77
CA VAL A 78 14.84 -10.92 13.34
C VAL A 78 14.90 -12.43 13.14
N TYR A 79 14.06 -12.96 12.25
CA TYR A 79 14.05 -14.38 11.89
C TYR A 79 14.68 -14.56 10.50
N PRO A 80 15.76 -15.35 10.38
CA PRO A 80 16.20 -15.87 9.10
C PRO A 80 15.20 -16.95 8.63
N GLN A 81 14.78 -16.89 7.37
CA GLN A 81 14.09 -17.99 6.68
C GLN A 81 14.80 -18.23 5.36
N GLU A 82 14.75 -19.47 4.82
CA GLU A 82 15.49 -19.85 3.60
C GLU A 82 15.28 -18.90 2.42
N ALA A 83 14.06 -18.38 2.25
CA ALA A 83 13.71 -17.47 1.15
C ALA A 83 13.23 -16.09 1.61
N SER A 84 13.30 -15.78 2.91
CA SER A 84 12.78 -14.51 3.43
C SER A 84 13.49 -14.02 4.70
N ARG A 85 13.42 -12.72 4.95
CA ARG A 85 13.78 -12.11 6.23
C ARG A 85 12.52 -11.62 6.91
N GLU A 86 12.31 -11.96 8.17
CA GLU A 86 11.12 -11.51 8.90
C GLU A 86 11.52 -10.71 10.15
N PHE A 87 11.03 -9.49 10.25
CA PHE A 87 11.17 -8.63 11.42
C PHE A 87 9.92 -8.79 12.28
N LYS A 88 10.10 -9.10 13.57
CA LYS A 88 9.06 -8.96 14.59
C LYS A 88 9.24 -7.63 15.30
N LEU A 89 8.20 -6.83 15.25
CA LEU A 89 8.12 -5.50 15.82
C LEU A 89 7.71 -5.58 17.29
N GLY A 90 8.19 -4.65 18.10
CA GLY A 90 7.69 -4.47 19.46
C GLY A 90 6.25 -3.97 19.44
N GLY A 91 5.36 -4.62 20.19
CA GLY A 91 3.92 -4.30 20.20
C GLY A 91 3.16 -4.81 18.96
N TYR A 92 2.05 -4.14 18.60
CA TYR A 92 1.14 -4.59 17.55
C TYR A 92 0.89 -3.51 16.49
N ALA A 93 1.87 -3.27 15.61
CA ALA A 93 1.77 -2.25 14.55
C ALA A 93 0.54 -2.46 13.65
N TRP A 94 0.15 -3.71 13.40
CA TRP A 94 -0.99 -4.07 12.55
C TRP A 94 -2.22 -4.48 13.35
N GLY A 95 -2.26 -4.17 14.65
CA GLY A 95 -3.42 -4.37 15.52
C GLY A 95 -4.59 -3.44 15.14
N TYR A 96 -5.80 -3.80 15.58
CA TYR A 96 -6.98 -2.96 15.37
C TYR A 96 -6.86 -1.61 16.07
N ASP A 97 -7.07 -0.54 15.32
CA ASP A 97 -7.27 0.80 15.85
C ASP A 97 -8.46 1.46 15.11
N PRO A 98 -9.57 1.76 15.79
CA PRO A 98 -10.75 2.37 15.16
C PRO A 98 -10.49 3.77 14.57
N ASN A 99 -9.41 4.44 15.00
CA ASN A 99 -8.99 5.72 14.47
C ASN A 99 -7.79 5.58 13.51
N GLY A 100 -7.28 4.38 13.29
CA GLY A 100 -6.06 4.13 12.54
C GLY A 100 -4.79 4.48 13.33
N ASN A 101 -3.86 3.53 13.37
CA ASN A 101 -2.56 3.70 14.00
C ASN A 101 -1.64 4.56 13.10
N GLU A 102 -1.50 5.85 13.45
CA GLU A 102 -0.72 6.84 12.67
C GLU A 102 0.75 6.44 12.52
N GLN A 103 1.35 5.84 13.55
CA GLN A 103 2.73 5.38 13.50
C GLN A 103 2.91 4.20 12.53
N ALA A 104 1.95 3.26 12.49
CA ALA A 104 1.97 2.15 11.54
C ALA A 104 1.74 2.61 10.09
N MET A 105 0.88 3.62 9.90
CA MET A 105 0.67 4.25 8.59
C MET A 105 1.93 4.97 8.11
N MET A 106 2.59 5.72 8.99
CA MET A 106 3.86 6.37 8.70
C MET A 106 4.98 5.36 8.42
N LEU A 107 5.06 4.27 9.18
CA LEU A 107 6.00 3.18 8.93
C LEU A 107 5.81 2.59 7.52
N THR A 108 4.56 2.36 7.12
CA THR A 108 4.24 1.85 5.77
C THR A 108 4.66 2.85 4.68
N LEU A 109 4.40 4.14 4.87
CA LEU A 109 4.83 5.20 3.96
C LEU A 109 6.37 5.22 3.83
N ARG A 110 7.10 5.11 4.94
CA ARG A 110 8.57 5.14 4.93
C ARG A 110 9.19 3.89 4.30
N ILE A 111 8.53 2.74 4.41
CA ILE A 111 8.93 1.53 3.67
C ILE A 111 8.78 1.76 2.17
N LEU A 112 7.65 2.31 1.71
CA LEU A 112 7.42 2.61 0.30
C LEU A 112 8.44 3.62 -0.24
N GLU A 113 8.68 4.71 0.50
CA GLU A 113 9.68 5.73 0.16
C GLU A 113 11.10 5.15 0.13
N GLY A 114 11.46 4.33 1.11
CA GLY A 114 12.77 3.67 1.17
C GLY A 114 12.99 2.70 0.01
N MET A 115 11.99 1.90 -0.32
CA MET A 115 12.02 1.02 -1.50
C MET A 115 12.19 1.83 -2.79
N HIS A 116 11.41 2.91 -2.94
CA HIS A 116 11.51 3.83 -4.06
C HIS A 116 12.93 4.42 -4.19
N GLY A 117 13.51 4.92 -3.09
CA GLY A 117 14.88 5.44 -3.05
C GLY A 117 15.97 4.40 -3.37
N LEU A 118 15.68 3.11 -3.17
CA LEU A 118 16.53 1.99 -3.55
C LEU A 118 16.30 1.52 -5.00
N GLY A 119 15.47 2.21 -5.80
CA GLY A 119 15.14 1.81 -7.17
C GLY A 119 14.17 0.63 -7.24
N TRP A 120 13.35 0.43 -6.22
CA TRP A 120 12.23 -0.52 -6.23
C TRP A 120 10.92 0.24 -6.39
N MET A 121 10.31 0.11 -7.55
CA MET A 121 9.02 0.73 -7.85
C MET A 121 7.88 -0.21 -7.50
N ILE A 122 6.80 0.31 -6.91
CA ILE A 122 5.59 -0.49 -6.71
C ILE A 122 5.08 -0.97 -8.08
N TYR A 123 4.89 -2.28 -8.22
CA TYR A 123 4.40 -2.86 -9.47
C TYR A 123 2.88 -2.96 -9.45
N SER A 124 2.34 -3.52 -8.37
CA SER A 124 0.92 -3.54 -8.08
C SER A 124 0.72 -3.92 -6.61
N PRO A 125 -0.26 -3.35 -5.90
CA PRO A 125 -0.75 -3.93 -4.67
C PRO A 125 -1.51 -5.22 -5.02
N ILE A 126 -0.79 -6.33 -5.18
CA ILE A 126 -1.40 -7.63 -5.41
C ILE A 126 -1.71 -8.24 -4.04
N GLU A 127 -2.98 -8.51 -3.77
CA GLU A 127 -3.35 -9.34 -2.63
C GLU A 127 -3.01 -10.82 -2.95
N VAL A 128 -1.75 -11.20 -2.73
CA VAL A 128 -1.24 -12.53 -3.12
C VAL A 128 -1.80 -13.65 -2.23
N THR A 129 -2.25 -13.35 -1.02
CA THR A 129 -2.55 -14.35 0.01
C THR A 129 -3.89 -14.12 0.69
N LYS A 130 -4.85 -15.04 0.49
CA LYS A 130 -6.15 -15.05 1.20
C LYS A 130 -6.07 -15.56 2.65
N ARG A 131 -4.87 -15.72 3.22
CA ARG A 131 -4.74 -16.12 4.64
C ARG A 131 -5.02 -14.90 5.52
N VAL A 132 -5.93 -15.08 6.48
CA VAL A 132 -6.28 -14.05 7.49
C VAL A 132 -5.06 -13.48 8.20
N SER A 133 -3.99 -14.28 8.34
CA SER A 133 -2.75 -13.86 8.98
C SER A 133 -1.79 -13.05 8.09
N THR A 134 -2.00 -12.97 6.79
CA THR A 134 -1.13 -12.25 5.84
C THR A 134 -1.91 -11.09 5.25
N LYS A 135 -1.53 -9.87 5.61
CA LYS A 135 -2.11 -8.62 5.09
C LYS A 135 -1.25 -8.15 3.92
N ASP A 136 -1.89 -7.59 2.89
CA ASP A 136 -1.38 -7.16 1.58
C ASP A 136 0.13 -7.32 1.34
N ALA A 137 0.49 -8.15 0.36
CA ALA A 137 1.85 -8.17 -0.15
C ALA A 137 2.06 -6.97 -1.09
N LEU A 138 2.98 -6.08 -0.73
CA LEU A 138 3.44 -5.02 -1.60
C LEU A 138 4.47 -5.63 -2.54
N ILE A 139 4.18 -5.65 -3.85
CA ILE A 139 5.07 -6.20 -4.86
C ILE A 139 5.80 -5.05 -5.55
N PHE A 140 7.12 -5.17 -5.59
CA PHE A 140 8.01 -4.18 -6.19
C PHE A 140 8.77 -4.78 -7.36
N ARG A 141 9.03 -3.94 -8.37
CA ARG A 141 9.92 -4.25 -9.49
C ARG A 141 11.17 -3.38 -9.39
N LYS A 142 12.34 -4.00 -9.53
CA LYS A 142 13.61 -3.26 -9.61
C LYS A 142 13.67 -2.52 -10.94
N VAL A 143 13.98 -1.24 -10.89
CA VAL A 143 14.24 -0.40 -12.07
C VAL A 143 15.74 -0.13 -12.21
N ASN A 144 16.19 0.15 -13.43
CA ASN A 144 17.61 0.32 -13.76
C ASN A 144 18.20 1.68 -13.35
N HIS A 145 17.36 2.61 -12.89
CA HIS A 145 17.77 3.92 -12.42
C HIS A 145 17.06 4.24 -11.10
N ILE A 146 17.67 5.08 -10.27
CA ILE A 146 17.00 5.58 -9.07
C ILE A 146 15.97 6.62 -9.53
N PRO A 147 14.68 6.47 -9.19
CA PRO A 147 13.68 7.44 -9.59
C PRO A 147 13.91 8.80 -8.91
N PRO A 148 13.42 9.91 -9.50
CA PRO A 148 13.58 11.24 -8.93
C PRO A 148 13.04 11.35 -7.50
N PRO A 149 13.64 12.18 -6.63
CA PRO A 149 13.12 12.40 -5.28
C PRO A 149 11.67 12.88 -5.29
N CYS A 150 10.85 12.28 -4.42
CA CYS A 150 9.45 12.63 -4.24
C CYS A 150 9.19 13.19 -2.83
N GLU A 151 8.07 13.89 -2.72
CA GLU A 151 7.32 14.14 -1.50
C GLU A 151 6.19 13.11 -1.43
N TRP A 152 5.79 12.74 -0.22
CA TRP A 152 4.88 11.62 0.03
C TRP A 152 3.78 12.03 0.97
N LEU A 153 2.55 11.61 0.72
CA LEU A 153 1.43 11.79 1.65
C LEU A 153 0.78 10.45 1.96
N ASN A 154 0.37 10.28 3.20
CA ASN A 154 -0.50 9.20 3.62
C ASN A 154 -1.91 9.73 3.80
N VAL A 155 -2.88 9.15 3.11
CA VAL A 155 -4.29 9.57 3.13
C VAL A 155 -5.15 8.38 3.53
N SER A 156 -5.94 8.50 4.58
CA SER A 156 -6.70 7.37 5.11
C SER A 156 -8.13 7.74 5.51
N PHE A 157 -9.02 6.75 5.41
CA PHE A 157 -10.44 6.88 5.75
C PHE A 157 -10.76 5.99 6.96
N HIS A 158 -11.33 6.56 8.02
CA HIS A 158 -11.56 5.85 9.28
C HIS A 158 -12.96 6.08 9.84
N ALA A 159 -13.45 5.13 10.64
CA ALA A 159 -14.72 5.18 11.36
C ALA A 159 -15.96 5.56 10.51
N GLY A 160 -15.86 5.45 9.18
CA GLY A 160 -16.91 5.82 8.22
C GLY A 160 -17.02 7.32 7.92
N ASP A 161 -16.35 8.20 8.67
CA ASP A 161 -16.56 9.65 8.58
C ASP A 161 -15.29 10.52 8.73
N LYS A 162 -14.13 9.92 8.97
CA LYS A 162 -12.87 10.65 9.13
C LYS A 162 -11.97 10.48 7.91
N LEU A 163 -11.42 11.59 7.43
CA LEU A 163 -10.28 11.65 6.52
C LEU A 163 -9.05 12.11 7.31
N LYS A 164 -7.92 11.42 7.16
CA LYS A 164 -6.63 11.88 7.67
C LYS A 164 -5.64 12.03 6.54
N ILE A 165 -4.82 13.07 6.61
CA ILE A 165 -3.69 13.31 5.72
C ILE A 165 -2.47 13.53 6.60
N LEU A 166 -1.44 12.70 6.44
CA LEU A 166 -0.22 12.73 7.24
C LEU A 166 1.00 13.03 6.35
N ASN A 167 2.12 13.34 7.03
CA ASN A 167 3.43 13.63 6.45
C ASN A 167 3.55 15.01 5.82
N PHE A 168 3.19 16.04 6.59
CA PHE A 168 3.37 17.45 6.24
C PHE A 168 2.60 17.87 4.98
N PRO A 169 1.27 17.77 4.96
CA PRO A 169 0.48 18.14 3.79
C PRO A 169 0.62 19.64 3.47
N PRO A 170 0.78 20.02 2.19
CA PRO A 170 0.82 21.41 1.79
C PRO A 170 -0.43 22.19 2.23
N THR A 171 -0.24 23.41 2.73
CA THR A 171 -1.33 24.21 3.32
C THR A 171 -2.41 24.55 2.30
N ASP A 172 -2.01 24.86 1.07
CA ASP A 172 -2.89 25.12 -0.07
C ASP A 172 -3.72 23.89 -0.45
N LEU A 173 -3.12 22.70 -0.47
CA LEU A 173 -3.84 21.43 -0.66
C LEU A 173 -4.91 21.24 0.42
N VAL A 174 -4.57 21.46 1.70
CA VAL A 174 -5.53 21.31 2.80
C VAL A 174 -6.65 22.34 2.68
N ASN A 175 -6.34 23.59 2.35
CA ASN A 175 -7.33 24.65 2.16
C ASN A 175 -8.34 24.32 1.05
N ASP A 176 -7.89 23.78 -0.08
CA ASP A 176 -8.76 23.37 -1.19
C ASP A 176 -9.72 22.25 -0.77
N ILE A 177 -9.24 21.28 0.03
CA ILE A 177 -10.10 20.23 0.61
C ILE A 177 -11.15 20.86 1.53
N MET A 178 -10.76 21.77 2.42
CA MET A 178 -11.69 22.41 3.34
C MET A 178 -12.75 23.25 2.59
N ALA A 179 -12.34 23.95 1.53
CA ALA A 179 -13.25 24.73 0.70
C ALA A 179 -14.23 23.84 -0.07
N THR A 180 -13.74 22.75 -0.67
CA THR A 180 -14.56 21.82 -1.47
C THR A 180 -15.62 21.12 -0.63
N PHE A 181 -15.27 20.72 0.61
CA PHE A 181 -16.16 19.96 1.48
C PHE A 181 -16.77 20.78 2.62
N MET A 182 -16.72 22.12 2.56
CA MET A 182 -17.10 23.00 3.67
C MET A 182 -18.47 22.67 4.27
N ALA A 183 -19.48 22.40 3.42
CA ALA A 183 -20.83 22.07 3.85
C ALA A 183 -20.93 20.69 4.55
N ASP A 184 -20.04 19.76 4.21
CA ASP A 184 -20.01 18.39 4.72
C ASP A 184 -19.13 18.25 5.97
N ILE A 185 -18.25 19.22 6.25
CA ILE A 185 -17.33 19.16 7.38
C ILE A 185 -18.09 19.41 8.69
N GLN A 186 -17.92 18.49 9.64
CA GLN A 186 -18.40 18.62 11.01
C GLN A 186 -17.32 19.23 11.93
N ARG A 187 -16.07 18.80 11.78
CA ARG A 187 -14.92 19.28 12.56
C ARG A 187 -13.63 19.03 11.79
N HIS A 188 -12.61 19.85 12.03
CA HIS A 188 -11.27 19.61 11.51
C HIS A 188 -10.20 19.97 12.55
N GLU A 189 -9.03 19.35 12.42
CA GLU A 189 -7.79 19.66 13.15
C GLU A 189 -6.67 19.70 12.10
N VAL A 190 -5.98 20.84 11.99
CA VAL A 190 -4.88 21.02 11.03
C VAL A 190 -3.65 21.47 11.80
N THR A 191 -2.55 20.77 11.58
CA THR A 191 -1.22 21.08 12.11
C THR A 191 -0.20 20.98 10.98
N PRO A 192 1.05 21.45 11.17
CA PRO A 192 2.06 21.35 10.12
C PRO A 192 2.34 19.92 9.66
N ASP A 193 2.18 18.92 10.54
CA ASP A 193 2.45 17.50 10.27
C ASP A 193 1.27 16.74 9.66
N ARG A 194 0.03 17.24 9.83
CA ARG A 194 -1.19 16.50 9.45
C ARG A 194 -2.45 17.35 9.35
N ALA A 195 -3.43 16.82 8.62
CA ALA A 195 -4.81 17.29 8.63
C ALA A 195 -5.76 16.14 8.99
N LYS A 196 -6.71 16.39 9.89
CA LYS A 196 -7.79 15.47 10.27
C LYS A 196 -9.12 16.15 10.01
N VAL A 197 -9.97 15.54 9.20
CA VAL A 197 -11.27 16.06 8.83
C VAL A 197 -12.34 15.05 9.22
N LYS A 198 -13.33 15.49 9.99
CA LYS A 198 -14.52 14.70 10.31
C LYS A 198 -15.68 15.27 9.52
N PHE A 199 -16.32 14.42 8.74
CA PHE A 199 -17.48 14.74 7.94
C PHE A 199 -18.78 14.50 8.74
N LYS A 200 -19.86 15.16 8.34
CA LYS A 200 -21.22 14.87 8.79
C LYS A 200 -21.67 13.53 8.20
N GLY A 201 -22.42 12.74 8.96
CA GLY A 201 -22.86 11.41 8.53
C GLY A 201 -21.70 10.41 8.42
N TYR A 202 -21.81 9.43 7.51
CA TYR A 202 -20.80 8.38 7.29
C TYR A 202 -20.45 8.23 5.79
N PRO A 203 -19.88 9.27 5.15
CA PRO A 203 -19.65 9.28 3.70
C PRO A 203 -18.69 8.18 3.22
N TRP A 204 -17.86 7.61 4.08
CA TRP A 204 -16.91 6.54 3.74
C TRP A 204 -17.47 5.14 4.02
N ARG A 205 -18.69 5.07 4.57
CA ARG A 205 -19.41 3.81 4.84
C ARG A 205 -20.89 3.99 4.49
N PRO A 206 -21.23 4.03 3.19
CA PRO A 206 -22.62 4.18 2.75
C PRO A 206 -23.41 2.91 3.11
N LEU A 207 -24.17 2.95 4.20
CA LEU A 207 -25.02 1.83 4.64
C LEU A 207 -26.36 1.78 3.90
N GLU A 208 -26.89 2.95 3.50
CA GLU A 208 -28.27 3.11 2.99
C GLU A 208 -28.34 3.64 1.55
N SER A 209 -27.19 3.85 0.89
CA SER A 209 -27.11 4.37 -0.49
C SER A 209 -26.30 3.45 -1.39
N ASP A 210 -26.48 3.57 -2.70
CA ASP A 210 -25.69 2.87 -3.72
C ASP A 210 -24.19 3.26 -3.76
N GLY A 211 -23.77 4.25 -2.96
CA GLY A 211 -22.39 4.67 -2.80
C GLY A 211 -21.92 5.68 -3.86
N ALA A 212 -22.81 6.17 -4.73
CA ALA A 212 -22.46 7.16 -5.75
C ALA A 212 -21.89 8.46 -5.15
N GLU A 213 -22.47 8.94 -4.03
CA GLU A 213 -21.95 10.11 -3.33
C GLU A 213 -20.52 9.88 -2.80
N THR A 214 -20.25 8.73 -2.20
CA THR A 214 -18.91 8.34 -1.75
C THR A 214 -17.90 8.37 -2.90
N GLN A 215 -18.29 7.85 -4.06
CA GLN A 215 -17.45 7.85 -5.26
C GLN A 215 -17.17 9.28 -5.75
N LEU A 216 -18.19 10.14 -5.81
CA LEU A 216 -18.02 11.54 -6.21
C LEU A 216 -17.09 12.30 -5.26
N LYS A 217 -17.21 12.10 -3.95
CA LYS A 217 -16.29 12.71 -2.97
C LYS A 217 -14.86 12.20 -3.13
N LEU A 218 -14.68 10.90 -3.41
CA LEU A 218 -13.35 10.33 -3.68
C LEU A 218 -12.74 10.91 -4.96
N LEU A 219 -13.52 11.03 -6.04
CA LEU A 219 -13.07 11.66 -7.29
C LEU A 219 -12.66 13.11 -7.08
N ALA A 220 -13.48 13.90 -6.36
CA ALA A 220 -13.13 15.28 -6.03
C ALA A 220 -11.84 15.37 -5.19
N LEU A 221 -11.61 14.45 -4.24
CA LEU A 221 -10.34 14.37 -3.52
C LEU A 221 -9.17 14.11 -4.48
N LEU A 222 -9.29 13.13 -5.39
CA LEU A 222 -8.25 12.80 -6.36
C LEU A 222 -7.93 13.99 -7.28
N GLU A 223 -8.93 14.70 -7.76
CA GLU A 223 -8.76 15.91 -8.57
C GLU A 223 -8.01 17.01 -7.82
N ILE A 224 -8.28 17.19 -6.51
CA ILE A 224 -7.52 18.13 -5.67
C ILE A 224 -6.07 17.66 -5.55
N PHE A 225 -5.81 16.38 -5.22
CA PHE A 225 -4.44 15.88 -5.13
C PHE A 225 -3.67 16.10 -6.44
N GLU A 226 -4.29 15.80 -7.59
CA GLU A 226 -3.64 15.97 -8.89
C GLU A 226 -3.37 17.45 -9.22
N ARG A 227 -4.30 18.36 -8.90
CA ARG A 227 -4.08 19.82 -9.06
C ARG A 227 -2.86 20.31 -8.27
N HIS A 228 -2.59 19.65 -7.15
CA HIS A 228 -1.44 19.93 -6.28
C HIS A 228 -0.20 19.08 -6.64
N GLY A 229 -0.23 18.35 -7.76
CA GLY A 229 0.91 17.59 -8.28
C GLY A 229 1.11 16.21 -7.63
N PHE A 230 0.16 15.75 -6.83
CA PHE A 230 0.20 14.43 -6.21
C PHE A 230 -0.50 13.39 -7.07
N THR A 231 0.21 12.30 -7.37
CA THR A 231 -0.35 11.10 -8.01
C THR A 231 -0.54 10.00 -6.99
N LEU A 232 -1.59 9.17 -7.15
CA LEU A 232 -1.77 7.97 -6.35
C LEU A 232 -0.65 6.97 -6.68
N TYR A 233 0.23 6.69 -5.72
CA TYR A 233 1.33 5.75 -5.89
C TYR A 233 0.90 4.33 -5.55
N ALA A 234 0.25 4.16 -4.39
CA ALA A 234 -0.16 2.84 -3.91
C ALA A 234 -1.43 2.95 -3.07
N ARG A 235 -2.26 1.91 -3.17
CA ARG A 235 -3.27 1.61 -2.16
C ARG A 235 -2.72 0.53 -1.25
N THR A 236 -2.85 0.74 0.04
CA THR A 236 -2.63 -0.27 1.07
C THR A 236 -3.91 -0.40 1.89
N SER A 237 -4.21 -1.58 2.41
CA SER A 237 -5.28 -1.74 3.40
C SER A 237 -4.69 -1.60 4.79
N ALA A 238 -5.45 -1.13 5.76
CA ALA A 238 -5.26 -1.52 7.14
C ALA A 238 -6.39 -2.49 7.47
N ARG A 239 -6.27 -3.76 7.03
CA ARG A 239 -7.19 -4.81 7.49
C ARG A 239 -7.01 -4.97 8.98
N PHE A 240 -8.07 -4.76 9.74
CA PHE A 240 -8.10 -5.12 11.14
C PHE A 240 -8.91 -6.41 11.32
N ALA A 241 -9.15 -6.85 12.56
CA ALA A 241 -9.50 -8.22 12.89
C ALA A 241 -10.78 -8.79 12.23
N ASP A 242 -11.60 -7.95 11.58
CA ASP A 242 -12.78 -8.36 10.80
C ASP A 242 -12.84 -7.65 9.42
N GLU A 243 -13.60 -8.21 8.48
CA GLU A 243 -13.76 -7.66 7.12
C GLU A 243 -14.38 -6.25 7.11
N THR A 244 -15.08 -5.88 8.18
CA THR A 244 -15.79 -4.60 8.28
C THR A 244 -14.92 -3.45 8.78
N SER A 245 -13.71 -3.74 9.24
CA SER A 245 -12.77 -2.78 9.81
C SER A 245 -11.66 -2.40 8.83
N GLU A 246 -11.67 -2.90 7.60
CA GLU A 246 -10.70 -2.50 6.59
C GLU A 246 -10.77 -0.99 6.31
N SER A 247 -9.70 -0.27 6.66
CA SER A 247 -9.52 1.13 6.24
C SER A 247 -8.59 1.18 5.04
N ASN A 248 -9.02 1.81 3.96
CA ASN A 248 -8.13 2.09 2.83
C ASN A 248 -7.15 3.20 3.20
N VAL A 249 -5.87 2.95 2.94
CA VAL A 249 -4.79 3.90 3.10
C VAL A 249 -4.15 4.11 1.74
N LEU A 250 -4.37 5.29 1.19
CA LEU A 250 -3.83 5.74 -0.08
C LEU A 250 -2.50 6.46 0.17
N VAL A 251 -1.48 6.10 -0.59
CA VAL A 251 -0.18 6.76 -0.56
C VAL A 251 -0.04 7.55 -1.85
N PHE A 252 0.14 8.85 -1.72
CA PHE A 252 0.35 9.75 -2.83
C PHE A 252 1.81 10.19 -2.88
N GLN A 253 2.30 10.47 -4.09
CA GLN A 253 3.63 11.03 -4.29
C GLN A 253 3.60 12.21 -5.26
N ARG A 254 4.52 13.14 -5.07
CA ARG A 254 4.76 14.29 -5.95
C ARG A 254 6.26 14.42 -6.16
N ARG A 255 6.73 14.62 -7.39
CA ARG A 255 8.16 14.88 -7.62
C ARG A 255 8.55 16.21 -6.97
N ARG A 256 9.72 16.27 -6.34
CA ARG A 256 10.20 17.52 -5.68
C ARG A 256 10.48 18.66 -6.66
N ASP A 257 10.69 18.35 -7.94
CA ASP A 257 10.87 19.32 -9.02
C ASP A 257 9.56 19.67 -9.75
N TRP A 258 8.41 19.21 -9.24
CA TRP A 258 7.11 19.61 -9.78
C TRP A 258 6.84 21.09 -9.53
N VAL A 259 6.18 21.73 -10.50
CA VAL A 259 5.81 23.14 -10.46
C VAL A 259 4.30 23.24 -10.74
N ALA A 260 3.62 24.12 -10.00
CA ALA A 260 2.20 24.36 -10.15
C ALA A 260 1.81 24.64 -11.62
N GLY A 261 0.72 23.99 -12.06
CA GLY A 261 0.21 24.10 -13.43
C GLY A 261 0.86 23.18 -14.46
N LYS A 262 1.87 22.37 -14.11
CA LYS A 262 2.38 21.32 -15.00
C LYS A 262 1.52 20.05 -14.90
N PHE A 263 1.19 19.47 -16.04
CA PHE A 263 0.53 18.16 -16.10
C PHE A 263 1.46 17.07 -15.55
N LEU A 264 0.86 16.12 -14.83
CA LEU A 264 1.56 15.01 -14.18
C LEU A 264 2.19 14.02 -15.18
N TYR A 265 1.63 13.95 -16.39
CA TYR A 265 2.01 12.96 -17.41
C TYR A 265 2.99 13.50 -18.47
N ASP A 266 3.35 14.79 -18.44
CA ASP A 266 4.29 15.40 -19.39
C ASP A 266 5.77 15.09 -19.06
N GLN A 267 6.02 14.16 -18.14
CA GLN A 267 7.37 13.83 -17.65
C GLN A 267 7.73 12.34 -17.71
N ILE A 268 7.01 11.55 -18.53
CA ILE A 268 7.38 10.16 -18.85
C ILE A 268 8.44 10.14 -19.95
#